data_AF-A0A1X1T175-F1
#
_entry.id   AF-A0A1X1T175-F1
#
_cell.length_a   1.000
_cell.length_b   1.000
_cell.length_c   1.000
_cell.angle_alpha   90.00
_cell.angle_beta   90.00
_cell.angle_gamma   90.00
#
_symmetry.space_group_name_H-M   'P 1'
#
loop_
_entity.id
_entity.type
_entity.pdbx_description
1 polymer ?
#
loop_
_entity_poly.entity_id
_entity_poly.type
_entity_poly.pdbx_seq_one_letter_code
_entity_poly.pdbx_strand_id
1 'polypeptide(L)' 'MSNAKAVRAVPHVDLRATAAVLATPARLTAITMLALIAYYFVGYDQGAVSVFGADTHIHEFLHDARHLLGFPCH' A
#
# COMPACT_ATOMS: atom_id res chain seq x y z
N MET A 1 43.75 -35.80 30.07
CA MET A 1 43.90 -34.48 29.42
C MET A 1 42.51 -34.07 28.93
N SER A 2 41.99 -32.95 29.44
CA SER A 2 40.56 -32.61 29.45
C SER A 2 40.07 -32.16 28.07
N ASN A 3 39.06 -32.85 27.52
CA ASN A 3 38.32 -32.42 26.34
C ASN A 3 37.25 -31.41 26.77
N ALA A 4 37.60 -30.12 26.78
CA ALA A 4 36.64 -29.05 26.97
C ALA A 4 35.73 -28.94 25.74
N LYS A 5 34.50 -29.42 25.90
CA LYS A 5 33.35 -29.27 25.02
C LYS A 5 33.26 -27.83 24.49
N ALA A 6 33.56 -27.63 23.20
CA ALA A 6 33.29 -26.38 22.52
C ALA A 6 31.77 -26.15 22.52
N VAL A 7 31.29 -25.34 23.46
CA VAL A 7 29.91 -24.87 23.47
C VAL A 7 29.78 -23.94 22.26
N ARG A 8 29.21 -24.47 21.17
CA ARG A 8 28.86 -23.69 19.99
C ARG A 8 27.85 -22.65 20.42
N ALA A 9 28.24 -21.38 20.40
CA ALA A 9 27.33 -20.27 20.66
C ALA A 9 26.20 -20.33 19.62
N VAL A 10 24.96 -20.44 20.09
CA VAL A 10 23.77 -20.36 19.24
C VAL A 10 23.53 -18.88 18.94
N PRO A 11 23.44 -18.46 17.66
CA PRO A 11 23.11 -17.09 17.33
C PRO A 11 21.72 -16.76 17.87
N HIS A 12 21.62 -15.78 18.76
CA HIS A 12 20.33 -15.27 19.22
C HIS A 12 19.88 -14.18 18.25
N VAL A 13 18.74 -14.40 17.59
CA VAL A 13 18.10 -13.39 16.76
C VAL A 13 17.37 -12.41 17.67
N ASP A 14 17.83 -11.17 17.70
CA ASP A 14 17.11 -10.11 18.40
C ASP A 14 15.95 -9.62 17.52
N LEU A 15 14.75 -10.10 17.85
CA LEU A 15 13.51 -9.71 17.19
C LEU A 15 13.19 -8.22 17.37
N ARG A 16 13.59 -7.59 18.48
CA ARG A 16 13.36 -6.16 18.72
C ARG A 16 14.29 -5.31 17.88
N ALA A 17 15.57 -5.66 17.81
CA ALA A 17 16.51 -4.99 16.93
C ALA A 17 16.07 -5.13 15.46
N THR A 18 15.63 -6.32 15.06
CA THR A 18 15.12 -6.58 13.70
C THR A 18 13.84 -5.78 13.42
N ALA A 19 12.90 -5.73 14.37
CA ALA A 19 11.68 -4.93 14.24
C ALA A 19 11.97 -3.43 14.14
N ALA A 20 12.94 -2.91 14.90
CA ALA A 20 13.35 -1.51 14.82
C ALA A 20 13.94 -1.16 13.45
N VAL A 21 14.76 -2.05 12.88
CA VAL A 21 15.32 -1.88 11.53
C VAL A 21 14.23 -1.92 10.45
N LEU A 22 13.23 -2.79 10.60
CA LEU A 22 12.14 -2.94 9.62
C LEU A 22 11.01 -1.93 9.80
N ALA A 23 10.89 -1.27 10.94
CA ALA A 23 9.77 -0.37 11.24
C ALA A 23 9.68 0.80 10.26
N THR A 24 10.80 1.46 9.96
CA THR A 24 10.85 2.59 9.02
C THR A 24 10.52 2.16 7.59
N PRO A 25 11.20 1.17 6.98
CA PRO A 25 10.85 0.74 5.63
C PRO A 25 9.44 0.18 5.55
N ALA A 26 8.97 -0.59 6.54
CA ALA A 26 7.58 -1.09 6.56
C ALA A 26 6.55 0.05 6.59
N ARG A 27 6.80 1.11 7.37
CA ARG A 27 5.93 2.29 7.39
C ARG A 27 5.92 3.00 6.04
N LEU A 28 7.08 3.18 5.41
CA LEU A 28 7.17 3.78 4.08
C LEU A 28 6.42 2.94 3.05
N THR A 29 6.61 1.62 3.04
CA THR A 29 5.89 0.71 2.16
C THR A 29 4.37 0.80 2.37
N ALA A 30 3.92 0.82 3.63
CA ALA A 30 2.50 0.92 3.95
C ALA A 30 1.88 2.24 3.46
N ILE A 31 2.56 3.37 3.71
CA ILE A 31 2.12 4.69 3.25
C ILE A 31 2.11 4.77 1.72
N THR A 32 3.16 4.29 1.07
CA THR A 32 3.24 4.27 -0.40
C THR A 32 2.13 3.40 -1.00
N MET A 33 1.87 2.22 -0.44
CA MET A 33 0.75 1.38 -0.89
C MET A 33 -0.60 2.09 -0.71
N LEU A 34 -0.82 2.74 0.43
CA LEU A 34 -2.04 3.51 0.67
C LEU A 34 -2.19 4.66 -0.34
N ALA A 35 -1.11 5.38 -0.64
CA ALA A 35 -1.10 6.45 -1.62
C ALA A 35 -1.38 5.93 -3.04
N LEU A 36 -0.84 4.79 -3.43
CA LEU A 36 -1.12 4.16 -4.73
C LEU A 36 -2.57 3.69 -4.84
N ILE A 37 -3.15 3.15 -3.77
CA ILE A 37 -4.58 2.78 -3.72
C ILE A 37 -5.45 4.04 -3.90
N ALA A 38 -5.13 5.12 -3.17
CA ALA A 38 -5.85 6.39 -3.31
C ALA A 38 -5.73 6.94 -4.75
N TYR A 39 -4.53 6.93 -5.31
CA TYR A 39 -4.28 7.36 -6.69
C TYR A 39 -5.06 6.52 -7.71
N TYR A 40 -5.12 5.21 -7.53
CA TYR A 40 -5.93 4.32 -8.36
C TYR A 40 -7.42 4.69 -8.34
N PHE A 41 -7.98 4.97 -7.16
CA PHE A 41 -9.39 5.37 -7.06
C PHE A 41 -9.67 6.72 -7.72
N VAL A 42 -8.75 7.69 -7.60
CA VAL A 42 -8.85 8.96 -8.33
C VAL A 42 -8.82 8.71 -9.84
N GLY A 43 -7.91 7.87 -10.34
CA GLY A 43 -7.86 7.52 -11.76
C GLY A 43 -9.12 6.79 -12.24
N TYR A 44 -9.67 5.91 -11.41
CA TYR A 44 -10.93 5.21 -11.67
C TYR A 44 -12.11 6.17 -11.79
N ASP A 45 -12.24 7.10 -10.83
CA ASP A 45 -13.28 8.13 -10.83
C ASP A 45 -13.17 9.09 -12.02
N GLN A 46 -11.96 9.27 -12.57
CA GLN A 46 -11.71 10.09 -13.76
C GLN A 46 -11.76 9.28 -15.06
N GLY A 47 -12.09 7.99 -15.02
CA GLY A 47 -12.26 7.15 -16.21
C GLY A 47 -10.95 6.67 -16.84
N ALA A 48 -9.81 6.83 -16.17
CA ALA A 48 -8.50 6.38 -16.67
C ALA A 48 -8.35 4.85 -16.68
N VAL A 49 -9.13 4.14 -15.87
CA VAL A 49 -9.14 2.68 -15.75
C VAL A 49 -10.56 2.17 -15.50
N SER A 50 -10.95 1.08 -16.17
CA SER A 50 -12.20 0.36 -15.88
C SER A 50 -11.92 -1.10 -15.51
N VAL A 51 -12.57 -1.56 -14.44
CA VAL A 51 -12.46 -2.93 -13.91
C VAL A 51 -13.39 -3.90 -14.66
N PHE A 52 -14.47 -3.39 -15.26
CA PHE A 52 -15.50 -4.20 -15.92
C PHE A 52 -15.43 -4.15 -17.45
N GLY A 53 -14.25 -3.87 -18.02
CA GLY A 53 -14.02 -3.84 -19.46
C GLY A 53 -14.00 -2.42 -20.02
N ALA A 54 -14.60 -2.20 -21.20
CA ALA A 54 -14.67 -0.87 -21.80
C ALA A 54 -15.77 0.02 -21.20
N ASP A 55 -16.35 -0.40 -20.09
CA ASP A 55 -17.57 0.18 -19.54
C ASP A 55 -17.29 1.08 -18.33
N THR A 56 -17.79 2.31 -18.36
CA THR A 56 -17.54 3.38 -17.39
C THR A 56 -18.83 3.92 -16.76
N HIS A 57 -19.92 3.13 -16.67
CA HIS A 57 -21.18 3.57 -16.03
C HIS A 57 -21.00 4.22 -14.65
N ILE A 58 -20.06 3.73 -13.83
CA ILE A 58 -19.80 4.32 -12.51
C ILE A 58 -19.16 5.71 -12.63
N HIS A 59 -18.24 5.89 -13.59
CA HIS A 59 -17.62 7.18 -13.88
C HIS A 59 -18.68 8.19 -14.34
N GLU A 60 -19.56 7.80 -15.28
CA GLU A 60 -20.63 8.69 -15.75
C GLU A 60 -21.63 9.03 -14.64
N PHE A 61 -22.00 8.05 -13.80
CA PHE A 61 -22.88 8.28 -12.66
C PHE A 61 -22.28 9.27 -11.64
N LEU A 62 -21.00 9.12 -11.27
CA LEU A 62 -20.32 10.06 -10.36
C LEU A 62 -20.08 11.42 -11.01
N HIS A 63 -19.73 11.43 -12.29
CA HIS A 63 -19.59 12.64 -13.09
C HIS A 63 -20.90 13.45 -13.13
N ASP A 64 -22.04 12.79 -13.34
CA ASP A 64 -23.36 13.44 -13.32
C ASP A 64 -23.76 13.91 -11.92
N ALA A 65 -23.44 13.12 -10.88
CA ALA A 65 -23.70 13.53 -9.49
C ALA A 65 -22.93 14.80 -9.11
N ARG A 66 -21.70 14.98 -9.59
CA ARG A 66 -20.94 16.21 -9.33
C ARG A 66 -21.53 17.42 -10.06
N HIS A 67 -22.04 17.22 -11.27
CA HIS A 67 -22.77 18.26 -12.00
C HIS A 67 -24.06 18.65 -11.28
N LEU A 68 -24.78 17.66 -10.75
CA LEU A 68 -25.97 17.91 -9.92
C LEU A 68 -25.63 18.74 -8.67
N LEU A 69 -24.47 18.52 -8.08
CA LEU A 69 -23.95 19.29 -6.93
C LEU A 69 -23.32 20.64 -7.34
N GLY A 70 -23.29 20.97 -8.63
CA GLY A 70 -22.79 22.25 -9.15
C GLY A 70 -21.27 22.34 -9.28
N PHE A 71 -20.53 21.24 -9.14
CA PHE A 71 -19.08 21.22 -9.35
C PHE A 71 -18.75 21.29 -10.85
N PRO A 72 -17.87 22.21 -11.30
CA PRO A 72 -17.54 22.38 -12.71
C PRO A 72 -16.63 21.27 -13.27
N CYS A 73 -16.84 20.86 -14.52
CA CYS A 73 -15.96 19.96 -15.27
C CYS A 73 -15.16 20.64 -16.39
N HIS A 74 -14.13 19.92 -16.88
CA HIS A 74 -13.36 20.31 -18.07
C HIS A 74 -13.92 19.60 -19.29
#